data_AF-A0A7J5EJ93-F1
#
_entry.id   AF-A0A7J5EJ93-F1
#
_cell.length_a   1.000
_cell.length_b   1.000
_cell.length_c   1.000
_cell.angle_alpha   90.00
_cell.angle_beta   90.00
_cell.angle_gamma   90.00
#
_symmetry.space_group_name_H-M   'P 1'
#
loop_
_entity.id
_entity.type
_entity.pdbx_description
1 polymer ?
#
loop_
_entity_poly.entity_id
_entity_poly.type
_entity_poly.pdbx_seq_one_letter_code
_entity_poly.pdbx_strand_id
1 'polypeptide(L)'
;MLTGGLGRVLDIWRDRFDGAADLLHGVLRLQLSDVAGTAPPSSSPESRRAYDAIRGYYDNVRYAILSPTAMVWGTVSNALRVAAGVDSVTPMQKQVFAFAEASLAAFVRAAHHDTAVAEALCNAFRPMPSASCQTLAALLDPHLDARRLDGPMILSVVRVLGNEGPLTSTEAPAARTLESVGLVNAAFTGIRGRA
;
A
#
# COMPACT_ATOMS: atom_id res chain seq x y z
N MET A 1 -15.78 -8.35 7.45
CA MET A 1 -14.42 -8.55 8.00
C MET A 1 -13.39 -8.02 7.00
N LEU A 2 -12.31 -7.39 7.48
CA LEU A 2 -11.23 -6.81 6.67
C LEU A 2 -10.61 -7.81 5.66
N THR A 3 -10.50 -9.07 6.04
CA THR A 3 -10.01 -10.18 5.20
C THR A 3 -10.89 -10.43 3.97
N GLY A 4 -12.22 -10.42 4.15
CA GLY A 4 -13.16 -10.57 3.04
C GLY A 4 -13.17 -9.37 2.09
N GLY A 5 -12.83 -8.18 2.59
CA GLY A 5 -12.63 -7.00 1.76
C GLY A 5 -11.39 -7.10 0.88
N LEU A 6 -10.25 -7.43 1.48
CA LEU A 6 -9.00 -7.62 0.74
C LEU A 6 -9.10 -8.74 -0.30
N GLY A 7 -9.79 -9.85 0.01
CA GLY A 7 -10.06 -10.91 -0.96
C GLY A 7 -10.74 -10.40 -2.23
N ARG A 8 -11.78 -9.57 -2.10
CA ARG A 8 -12.48 -8.96 -3.24
C ARG A 8 -11.59 -8.01 -4.04
N VAL A 9 -10.75 -7.21 -3.40
CA VAL A 9 -9.78 -6.36 -4.10
C VAL A 9 -8.84 -7.19 -4.96
N LEU A 10 -8.33 -8.30 -4.42
CA LEU A 10 -7.47 -9.20 -5.18
C LEU A 10 -8.25 -9.93 -6.29
N ASP A 11 -9.54 -10.19 -6.15
CA ASP A 11 -10.38 -10.73 -7.24
C ASP A 11 -10.57 -9.68 -8.34
N ILE A 12 -10.91 -8.43 -7.99
CA ILE A 12 -11.03 -7.31 -8.93
C ILE A 12 -9.73 -7.08 -9.68
N TRP A 13 -8.58 -7.09 -8.99
CA TRP A 13 -7.27 -6.96 -9.64
C TRP A 13 -7.04 -8.09 -10.64
N ARG A 14 -7.26 -9.35 -10.24
CA ARG A 14 -7.11 -10.49 -11.14
C ARG A 14 -7.97 -10.33 -12.40
N ASP A 15 -9.24 -9.96 -12.23
CA ASP A 15 -10.25 -10.03 -13.28
C ASP A 15 -10.29 -8.79 -14.18
N ARG A 16 -9.86 -7.62 -13.67
CA ARG A 16 -10.02 -6.33 -14.37
C ARG A 16 -8.72 -5.58 -14.64
N PHE A 17 -7.62 -5.97 -13.99
CA PHE A 17 -6.33 -5.27 -14.09
C PHE A 17 -5.18 -6.27 -14.30
N ASP A 18 -5.46 -7.39 -14.97
CA ASP A 18 -4.49 -8.41 -15.39
C ASP A 18 -3.59 -8.96 -14.25
N GLY A 19 -4.12 -8.97 -13.02
CA GLY A 19 -3.34 -9.37 -11.83
C GLY A 19 -2.99 -10.85 -11.77
N ALA A 20 -3.54 -11.70 -12.66
CA ALA A 20 -3.39 -13.15 -12.58
C ALA A 20 -1.93 -13.65 -12.66
N ALA A 21 -1.08 -12.94 -13.42
CA ALA A 21 0.34 -13.24 -13.55
C ALA A 21 1.24 -12.30 -12.72
N ASP A 22 0.63 -11.40 -11.94
CA ASP A 22 1.37 -10.39 -11.21
C ASP A 22 2.02 -10.96 -9.94
N LEU A 23 3.31 -10.69 -9.76
CA LEU A 23 4.09 -11.20 -8.64
C LEU A 23 3.52 -10.74 -7.30
N LEU A 24 3.20 -9.46 -7.16
CA LEU A 24 2.66 -8.89 -5.92
C LEU A 24 1.27 -9.47 -5.64
N HIS A 25 0.42 -9.62 -6.65
CA HIS A 25 -0.87 -10.28 -6.50
C HIS A 25 -0.73 -11.68 -5.89
N GLY A 26 0.15 -12.51 -6.48
CA GLY A 26 0.41 -13.86 -5.99
C GLY A 26 0.91 -13.90 -4.54
N VAL A 27 1.80 -12.96 -4.16
CA VAL A 27 2.27 -12.79 -2.78
C VAL A 27 1.12 -12.43 -1.83
N LEU A 28 0.28 -11.44 -2.18
CA LEU A 28 -0.82 -11.01 -1.33
C LEU A 28 -1.88 -12.11 -1.17
N ARG A 29 -2.10 -12.96 -2.19
CA ARG A 29 -2.96 -14.15 -2.09
C ARG A 29 -2.42 -15.17 -1.11
N LEU A 30 -1.11 -15.45 -1.13
CA LEU A 30 -0.47 -16.33 -0.15
C LEU A 30 -0.61 -15.77 1.27
N GLN A 31 -0.31 -14.48 1.47
CA GLN A 31 -0.49 -13.84 2.78
C GLN A 31 -1.95 -13.88 3.26
N LEU A 32 -2.92 -13.63 2.37
CA LEU A 32 -4.33 -13.70 2.73
C LEU A 32 -4.78 -15.12 3.11
N SER A 33 -4.28 -16.15 2.43
CA SER A 33 -4.58 -17.55 2.77
C SER A 33 -4.05 -17.94 4.16
N ASP A 34 -2.86 -17.46 4.51
CA ASP A 34 -2.22 -17.64 5.82
C ASP A 34 -3.04 -16.93 6.92
N VAL A 35 -3.45 -15.67 6.68
CA VAL A 35 -4.34 -14.91 7.57
C VAL A 35 -5.66 -15.66 7.81
N ALA A 36 -6.22 -16.26 6.76
CA ALA A 36 -7.50 -16.96 6.81
C ALA A 36 -7.39 -18.38 7.39
N GLY A 37 -6.18 -18.91 7.63
CA GLY A 37 -5.97 -20.29 8.04
C GLY A 37 -6.45 -21.30 6.99
N THR A 38 -6.40 -20.91 5.72
CA THR A 38 -6.87 -21.72 4.58
C THR A 38 -5.71 -22.34 3.81
N ALA A 39 -6.00 -23.38 3.03
CA ALA A 39 -5.01 -23.96 2.15
C ALA A 39 -4.43 -22.89 1.20
N PRO A 40 -3.10 -22.81 1.03
CA PRO A 40 -2.50 -21.82 0.15
C PRO A 40 -2.95 -22.05 -1.29
N PRO A 41 -3.27 -20.99 -2.05
CA PRO A 41 -3.63 -21.12 -3.44
C PRO A 41 -2.42 -21.58 -4.26
N SER A 42 -2.69 -22.15 -5.44
CA SER A 42 -1.66 -22.36 -6.45
C SER A 42 -0.98 -21.02 -6.76
N SER A 43 0.35 -20.99 -6.71
CA SER A 43 1.17 -19.81 -6.95
C SER A 43 2.41 -20.17 -7.75
N SER A 44 2.99 -19.20 -8.45
CA SER A 44 4.26 -19.42 -9.13
C SER A 44 5.40 -19.62 -8.12
N PRO A 45 6.48 -20.33 -8.47
CA PRO A 45 7.67 -20.44 -7.62
C PRO A 45 8.24 -19.07 -7.23
N GLU A 46 8.09 -18.06 -8.09
CA GLU A 46 8.54 -16.69 -7.85
C GLU A 46 7.71 -15.99 -6.76
N SER A 47 6.38 -16.08 -6.84
CA SER A 47 5.48 -15.56 -5.80
C SER A 47 5.76 -16.21 -4.45
N ARG A 48 6.02 -17.53 -4.44
CA ARG A 48 6.37 -18.24 -3.21
C ARG A 48 7.69 -17.75 -2.62
N ARG A 49 8.75 -17.62 -3.44
CA ARG A 49 10.06 -17.10 -2.99
C ARG A 49 9.95 -15.67 -2.45
N ALA A 50 9.20 -14.80 -3.13
CA ALA A 50 8.97 -13.43 -2.68
C ALA A 50 8.19 -13.40 -1.34
N TYR A 51 7.15 -14.23 -1.21
CA TYR A 51 6.40 -14.38 0.04
C TYR A 51 7.31 -14.82 1.21
N ASP A 52 8.15 -15.84 1.00
CA ASP A 52 9.05 -16.35 2.04
C ASP A 52 10.10 -15.30 2.44
N ALA A 53 10.64 -14.53 1.47
CA ALA A 53 11.55 -13.42 1.75
C ALA A 53 10.90 -12.31 2.58
N ILE A 54 9.64 -11.95 2.27
CA ILE A 54 8.86 -10.97 3.02
C ILE A 54 8.57 -11.47 4.44
N ARG A 55 8.20 -12.75 4.59
CA ARG A 55 8.06 -13.37 5.91
C ARG A 55 9.35 -13.26 6.71
N GLY A 56 10.48 -13.66 6.12
CA GLY A 56 11.79 -13.57 6.77
C GLY A 56 12.18 -12.14 7.15
N TYR A 57 11.78 -11.13 6.35
CA TYR A 57 11.95 -9.73 6.73
C TYR A 57 11.18 -9.41 8.02
N TYR A 58 9.90 -9.75 8.09
CA TYR A 58 9.08 -9.47 9.27
C TYR A 58 9.47 -10.28 10.50
N ASP A 59 9.94 -11.51 10.35
CA ASP A 59 10.46 -12.33 11.45
C ASP A 59 11.69 -11.65 12.13
N ASN A 60 12.43 -10.82 11.38
CA ASN A 60 13.58 -10.06 11.90
C ASN A 60 13.22 -8.66 12.46
N VAL A 61 12.00 -8.17 12.25
CA VAL A 61 11.53 -6.90 12.83
C VAL A 61 11.12 -7.14 14.28
N ARG A 62 12.12 -7.04 15.16
CA ARG A 62 12.22 -7.47 16.57
C ARG A 62 11.09 -7.16 17.57
N TYR A 63 9.97 -6.53 17.21
CA TYR A 63 8.99 -6.01 18.20
C TYR A 63 7.50 -6.10 17.86
N ALA A 64 7.08 -6.82 16.84
CA ALA A 64 5.64 -6.93 16.61
C ALA A 64 5.25 -8.35 16.19
N ILE A 65 4.43 -8.98 17.05
CA ILE A 65 3.36 -9.84 16.55
C ILE A 65 2.45 -8.90 15.74
N LEU A 66 2.88 -8.55 14.52
CA LEU A 66 2.02 -7.91 13.55
C LEU A 66 0.92 -8.93 13.31
N SER A 67 -0.33 -8.53 13.54
CA SER A 67 -1.43 -9.37 13.11
C SER A 67 -1.23 -9.66 11.61
N PRO A 68 -1.57 -10.86 11.11
CA PRO A 68 -1.32 -11.21 9.71
C PRO A 68 -1.88 -10.18 8.71
N THR A 69 -3.01 -9.55 9.05
CA THR A 69 -3.57 -8.42 8.31
C THR A 69 -2.63 -7.21 8.22
N ALA A 70 -1.94 -6.86 9.32
CA ALA A 70 -0.96 -5.79 9.34
C ALA A 70 0.28 -6.11 8.49
N MET A 71 0.67 -7.38 8.36
CA MET A 71 1.76 -7.80 7.46
C MET A 71 1.41 -7.61 5.98
N VAL A 72 0.16 -7.88 5.58
CA VAL A 72 -0.31 -7.60 4.20
C VAL A 72 -0.17 -6.11 3.90
N TRP A 73 -0.70 -5.24 4.77
CA TRP A 73 -0.63 -3.80 4.55
C TRP A 73 0.79 -3.25 4.68
N GLY A 74 1.59 -3.83 5.56
CA GLY A 74 3.01 -3.59 5.63
C GLY A 74 3.70 -3.89 4.30
N THR A 75 3.32 -4.99 3.63
CA THR A 75 3.90 -5.38 2.34
C THR A 75 3.59 -4.34 1.27
N VAL A 76 2.32 -3.97 1.13
CA VAL A 76 1.88 -2.94 0.18
C VAL A 76 2.56 -1.60 0.47
N SER A 77 2.62 -1.19 1.74
CA SER A 77 3.23 0.08 2.13
C SER A 77 4.74 0.12 1.85
N ASN A 78 5.49 -0.94 2.19
CA ASN A 78 6.92 -1.00 1.90
C ASN A 78 7.18 -1.04 0.39
N ALA A 79 6.37 -1.76 -0.38
CA ALA A 79 6.48 -1.79 -1.84
C ALA A 79 6.23 -0.40 -2.46
N LEU A 80 5.22 0.32 -2.00
CA LEU A 80 4.96 1.70 -2.39
C LEU A 80 6.15 2.62 -2.07
N ARG A 81 6.72 2.53 -0.86
CA ARG A 81 7.87 3.35 -0.47
C ARG A 81 9.13 3.05 -1.30
N VAL A 82 9.38 1.78 -1.58
CA VAL A 82 10.51 1.35 -2.43
C VAL A 82 10.34 1.89 -3.85
N ALA A 83 9.17 1.69 -4.46
CA ALA A 83 8.89 2.18 -5.80
C ALA A 83 8.93 3.72 -5.88
N ALA A 84 8.45 4.40 -4.85
CA ALA A 84 8.49 5.85 -4.73
C ALA A 84 9.90 6.40 -4.49
N GLY A 85 10.90 5.57 -4.19
CA GLY A 85 12.26 6.01 -3.93
C GLY A 85 12.39 6.87 -2.67
N VAL A 86 11.59 6.61 -1.63
CA VAL A 86 11.65 7.35 -0.36
C VAL A 86 13.02 7.16 0.30
N ASP A 87 13.66 8.24 0.75
CA ASP A 87 15.05 8.23 1.24
C ASP A 87 15.26 7.35 2.48
N SER A 88 14.27 7.28 3.37
CA SER A 88 14.30 6.45 4.58
C SER A 88 14.13 4.95 4.33
N VAL A 89 14.03 4.50 3.07
CA VAL A 89 13.94 3.09 2.71
C VAL A 89 15.32 2.43 2.76
N THR A 90 15.45 1.43 3.64
CA THR A 90 16.69 0.69 3.85
C THR A 90 17.06 -0.20 2.65
N PRO A 91 18.34 -0.58 2.50
CA PRO A 91 18.76 -1.51 1.45
C PRO A 91 18.01 -2.85 1.48
N MET A 92 17.72 -3.37 2.68
CA MET A 92 16.95 -4.61 2.84
C MET A 92 15.51 -4.45 2.31
N GLN A 93 14.86 -3.32 2.60
CA GLN A 93 13.52 -3.06 2.07
C GLN A 93 13.54 -2.97 0.54
N LYS A 94 14.55 -2.32 -0.05
CA LYS A 94 14.71 -2.26 -1.52
C LYS A 94 14.86 -3.65 -2.13
N GLN A 95 15.57 -4.56 -1.46
CA GLN A 95 15.74 -5.93 -1.94
C GLN A 95 14.45 -6.76 -1.83
N VAL A 96 13.73 -6.63 -0.71
CA VAL A 96 12.58 -7.50 -0.39
C VAL A 96 11.28 -7.02 -1.04
N PHE A 97 11.08 -5.70 -1.17
CA PHE A 97 9.81 -5.11 -1.61
C PHE A 97 9.91 -4.41 -2.97
N ALA A 98 10.87 -4.79 -3.82
CA ALA A 98 10.96 -4.29 -5.19
C ALA A 98 9.86 -4.93 -6.06
N PHE A 99 8.72 -4.23 -6.16
CA PHE A 99 7.63 -4.57 -7.07
C PHE A 99 7.48 -3.50 -8.16
N ALA A 100 6.91 -3.89 -9.30
CA ALA A 100 6.69 -2.97 -10.41
C ALA A 100 5.67 -1.89 -10.04
N GLU A 101 5.92 -0.65 -10.48
CA GLU A 101 4.99 0.47 -10.31
C GLU A 101 3.59 0.14 -10.86
N ALA A 102 3.52 -0.52 -12.02
CA ALA A 102 2.26 -0.92 -12.65
C ALA A 102 1.43 -1.86 -11.75
N SER A 103 2.09 -2.77 -11.03
CA SER A 103 1.45 -3.68 -10.07
C SER A 103 0.82 -2.91 -8.91
N LEU A 104 1.56 -1.93 -8.37
CA LEU A 104 1.10 -1.10 -7.26
C LEU A 104 -0.07 -0.20 -7.69
N ALA A 105 0.00 0.38 -8.89
CA ALA A 105 -1.07 1.17 -9.47
C ALA A 105 -2.33 0.32 -9.76
N ALA A 106 -2.16 -0.92 -10.22
CA ALA A 106 -3.27 -1.85 -10.42
C ALA A 106 -3.96 -2.23 -9.11
N PHE A 107 -3.18 -2.51 -8.05
CA PHE A 107 -3.71 -2.76 -6.71
C PHE A 107 -4.54 -1.57 -6.19
N VAL A 108 -3.99 -0.36 -6.23
CA VAL A 108 -4.67 0.85 -5.71
C VAL A 108 -5.96 1.13 -6.51
N ARG A 109 -5.95 0.98 -7.84
CA ARG A 109 -7.17 1.10 -8.65
C ARG A 109 -8.21 0.05 -8.31
N ALA A 110 -7.81 -1.21 -8.15
CA ALA A 110 -8.71 -2.29 -7.75
C ALA A 110 -9.35 -2.01 -6.38
N ALA A 111 -8.56 -1.51 -5.43
CA ALA A 111 -9.02 -1.15 -4.09
C ALA A 111 -9.98 0.06 -4.11
N HIS A 112 -9.70 1.07 -4.93
CA HIS A 112 -10.59 2.23 -5.09
C HIS A 112 -11.96 1.89 -5.66
N HIS A 113 -12.05 0.86 -6.49
CA HIS A 113 -13.33 0.42 -7.06
C HIS A 113 -14.16 -0.44 -6.09
N ASP A 114 -13.62 -0.84 -4.93
CA ASP A 114 -14.36 -1.44 -3.81
C ASP A 114 -14.37 -0.46 -2.62
N THR A 115 -15.29 0.51 -2.67
CA THR A 115 -15.41 1.59 -1.67
C THR A 115 -15.56 1.05 -0.25
N ALA A 116 -16.17 -0.13 -0.06
CA ALA A 116 -16.29 -0.76 1.25
C ALA A 116 -14.94 -1.20 1.83
N VAL A 117 -13.95 -1.49 0.99
CA VAL A 117 -12.59 -1.87 1.41
C VAL A 117 -11.76 -0.63 1.71
N ALA A 118 -11.82 0.36 0.83
CA ALA A 118 -11.29 1.70 1.08
C ALA A 118 -11.76 2.26 2.44
N GLU A 119 -13.07 2.26 2.69
CA GLU A 119 -13.65 2.73 3.95
C GLU A 119 -13.27 1.86 5.15
N ALA A 120 -13.31 0.53 5.02
CA ALA A 120 -12.94 -0.38 6.11
C ALA A 120 -11.47 -0.21 6.50
N LEU A 121 -10.58 0.03 5.54
CA LEU A 121 -9.17 0.26 5.78
C LEU A 121 -8.91 1.64 6.36
N CYS A 122 -9.51 2.69 5.81
CA CYS A 122 -9.47 4.02 6.39
C CYS A 122 -9.94 4.00 7.86
N ASN A 123 -11.00 3.27 8.17
CA ASN A 123 -11.50 3.13 9.54
C ASN A 123 -10.59 2.27 10.44
N ALA A 124 -10.02 1.17 9.91
CA ALA A 124 -9.09 0.33 10.65
C ALA A 124 -7.76 1.04 10.95
N PHE A 125 -7.33 1.94 10.08
CA PHE A 125 -6.07 2.69 10.20
C PHE A 125 -6.22 4.09 10.78
N ARG A 126 -7.43 4.61 10.91
CA ARG A 126 -7.73 5.88 11.62
C ARG A 126 -7.04 6.04 12.97
N PRO A 127 -6.86 4.97 13.80
CA PRO A 127 -6.14 5.09 15.07
C PRO A 127 -4.62 4.85 14.97
N MET A 128 -4.04 4.61 13.80
CA MET A 128 -2.61 4.31 13.63
C MET A 128 -1.82 5.50 13.03
N PRO A 129 -0.88 6.12 13.77
CA PRO A 129 -0.19 7.34 13.35
C PRO A 129 1.06 7.09 12.47
N SER A 130 1.36 5.86 12.03
CA SER A 130 2.56 5.64 11.22
C SER A 130 2.40 6.26 9.82
N ALA A 131 3.46 6.90 9.30
CA ALA A 131 3.45 7.50 7.95
C ALA A 131 3.04 6.47 6.87
N SER A 132 3.36 5.19 7.08
CA SER A 132 2.97 4.06 6.25
C SER A 132 1.45 3.83 6.21
N CYS A 133 0.78 3.93 7.37
CA CYS A 133 -0.67 3.81 7.46
C CYS A 133 -1.38 5.05 6.90
N GLN A 134 -0.84 6.25 7.14
CA GLN A 134 -1.37 7.50 6.60
C GLN A 134 -1.27 7.56 5.07
N THR A 135 -0.18 7.04 4.51
CA THR A 135 0.02 6.92 3.06
C THR A 135 -1.04 6.05 2.41
N LEU A 136 -1.27 4.85 2.97
CA LEU A 136 -2.30 3.94 2.46
C LEU A 136 -3.71 4.50 2.65
N ALA A 137 -4.00 5.13 3.79
CA ALA A 137 -5.31 5.73 4.04
C ALA A 137 -5.61 6.87 3.05
N ALA A 138 -4.64 7.74 2.79
CA ALA A 138 -4.80 8.81 1.81
C ALA A 138 -5.01 8.26 0.39
N LEU A 139 -4.20 7.27 -0.01
CA LEU A 139 -4.30 6.62 -1.32
C LEU A 139 -5.53 5.75 -1.51
N LEU A 140 -6.34 5.52 -0.48
CA LEU A 140 -7.56 4.72 -0.56
C LEU A 140 -8.79 5.54 -0.16
N ASP A 141 -8.64 6.85 0.05
CA ASP A 141 -9.74 7.71 0.47
C ASP A 141 -10.82 7.75 -0.65
N PRO A 142 -12.09 7.39 -0.36
CA PRO A 142 -13.15 7.39 -1.38
C PRO A 142 -13.46 8.79 -1.93
N HIS A 143 -13.03 9.86 -1.26
CA HIS A 143 -13.14 11.24 -1.72
C HIS A 143 -11.99 11.66 -2.66
N LEU A 144 -10.95 10.84 -2.79
CA LEU A 144 -9.89 11.05 -3.77
C LEU A 144 -10.42 10.67 -5.17
N ASP A 145 -10.23 11.55 -6.17
CA ASP A 145 -10.66 11.27 -7.54
C ASP A 145 -9.82 10.13 -8.14
N ALA A 146 -10.35 8.91 -8.08
CA ALA A 146 -9.69 7.70 -8.54
C ALA A 146 -9.29 7.73 -10.02
N ARG A 147 -9.92 8.60 -10.84
CA ARG A 147 -9.55 8.77 -12.27
C ARG A 147 -8.21 9.47 -12.44
N ARG A 148 -7.70 10.13 -11.40
CA ARG A 148 -6.40 10.83 -11.39
C ARG A 148 -5.29 10.01 -10.75
N LEU A 149 -5.58 8.79 -10.29
CA LEU A 149 -4.61 7.92 -9.61
C LEU A 149 -3.97 6.95 -10.58
N ASP A 150 -3.08 7.48 -11.41
CA ASP A 150 -2.14 6.68 -12.18
C ASP A 150 -0.88 6.34 -11.34
N GLY A 151 -0.04 5.46 -11.86
CA GLY A 151 1.20 5.04 -11.19
C GLY A 151 2.08 6.22 -10.75
N PRO A 152 2.39 7.18 -11.66
CA PRO A 152 3.20 8.34 -11.31
C PRO A 152 2.57 9.21 -10.22
N MET A 153 1.25 9.43 -10.25
CA MET A 153 0.55 10.19 -9.22
C MET A 153 0.58 9.46 -7.87
N ILE A 154 0.34 8.14 -7.85
CA ILE A 154 0.40 7.32 -6.63
C ILE A 154 1.79 7.44 -5.98
N LEU A 155 2.85 7.23 -6.76
CA LEU A 155 4.22 7.34 -6.24
C LEU A 155 4.54 8.76 -5.77
N SER A 156 4.08 9.79 -6.49
CA SER A 156 4.24 11.19 -6.07
C SER A 156 3.54 11.47 -4.74
N VAL A 157 2.32 10.96 -4.53
CA VAL A 157 1.59 11.06 -3.26
C VAL A 157 2.37 10.37 -2.12
N VAL A 158 2.91 9.17 -2.37
CA VAL A 158 3.72 8.43 -1.38
C VAL A 158 4.95 9.23 -0.97
N ARG A 159 5.68 9.81 -1.94
CA ARG A 159 6.84 10.66 -1.66
C ARG A 159 6.47 11.87 -0.82
N VAL A 160 5.40 12.57 -1.21
CA VAL A 160 4.90 13.75 -0.50
C VAL A 160 4.52 13.42 0.95
N LEU A 161 3.96 12.24 1.22
CA LEU A 161 3.60 11.78 2.56
C LEU A 161 4.77 11.25 3.37
N GLY A 162 5.79 10.70 2.72
CA GLY A 162 7.02 10.25 3.34
C GLY A 162 8.03 11.37 3.65
N ASN A 163 7.67 12.64 3.39
CA ASN A 163 8.63 13.72 3.15
C ASN A 163 9.64 13.99 4.28
N GLU A 164 10.91 13.94 3.88
CA GLU A 164 12.07 14.57 4.51
C GLU A 164 12.64 15.66 3.55
N GLY A 165 11.88 16.72 3.21
CA GLY A 165 12.40 17.78 2.32
C GLY A 165 11.38 18.67 1.58
N PRO A 166 11.85 19.59 0.70
CA PRO A 166 11.01 20.48 -0.11
C PRO A 166 10.32 19.75 -1.28
N LEU A 167 9.14 20.23 -1.68
CA LEU A 167 8.36 19.68 -2.79
C LEU A 167 9.02 19.92 -4.16
N THR A 168 9.08 18.88 -4.99
CA THR A 168 9.40 19.00 -6.42
C THR A 168 8.20 19.50 -7.25
N SER A 169 8.47 19.94 -8.48
CA SER A 169 7.43 20.38 -9.43
C SER A 169 6.42 19.28 -9.79
N THR A 170 6.86 18.02 -9.77
CA THR A 170 6.03 16.83 -9.99
C THR A 170 5.17 16.47 -8.77
N GLU A 171 5.60 16.83 -7.57
CA GLU A 171 4.92 16.53 -6.31
C GLU A 171 3.92 17.62 -5.89
N ALA A 172 4.08 18.86 -6.36
CA ALA A 172 3.17 19.97 -6.04
C ALA A 172 1.70 19.73 -6.45
N PRO A 173 1.38 19.12 -7.61
CA PRO A 173 0.01 18.73 -7.96
C PRO A 173 -0.57 17.65 -7.02
N ALA A 174 0.26 16.69 -6.59
CA ALA A 174 -0.13 15.67 -5.63
C ALA A 174 -0.48 16.28 -4.27
N ALA A 175 0.36 17.19 -3.76
CA ALA A 175 0.10 17.91 -2.52
C ALA A 175 -1.23 18.69 -2.56
N ARG A 176 -1.50 19.42 -3.65
CA ARG A 176 -2.79 20.14 -3.81
C ARG A 176 -4.01 19.22 -3.85
N THR A 177 -3.86 18.04 -4.46
CA THR A 177 -4.93 17.04 -4.49
C THR A 177 -5.23 16.53 -3.08
N LEU A 178 -4.19 16.30 -2.28
CA LEU A 178 -4.32 15.85 -0.89
C LEU A 178 -4.90 16.93 0.03
N GLU A 179 -4.54 18.20 -0.14
CA GLU A 179 -5.11 19.35 0.61
C GLU A 179 -6.62 19.51 0.41
N SER A 180 -7.13 19.12 -0.77
CA SER A 180 -8.55 19.17 -1.10
C SER A 180 -9.39 18.09 -0.40
N VAL A 181 -8.74 17.08 0.20
CA VAL A 181 -9.39 15.96 0.89
C VAL A 181 -9.24 16.14 2.41
N GLY A 182 -10.34 16.43 3.10
CA GLY A 182 -10.34 16.87 4.50
C GLY A 182 -9.70 15.91 5.52
N LEU A 183 -9.69 14.60 5.23
CA LEU A 183 -9.06 13.56 6.06
C LEU A 183 -7.52 13.62 6.03
N VAL A 184 -6.98 14.07 4.90
CA VAL A 184 -5.54 14.10 4.63
C VAL A 184 -4.93 15.41 5.13
N ASN A 185 -5.68 16.52 5.09
CA ASN A 185 -5.26 17.82 5.61
C ASN A 185 -4.84 17.77 7.10
N ALA A 186 -5.54 16.99 7.93
CA ALA A 186 -5.18 16.82 9.36
C ALA A 186 -3.85 16.06 9.56
N ALA A 187 -3.56 15.05 8.72
CA ALA A 187 -2.28 14.34 8.75
C ALA A 187 -1.13 15.19 8.19
N PHE A 188 -1.38 15.97 7.13
CA PHE A 188 -0.39 16.88 6.53
C PHE A 188 0.00 18.05 7.42
N THR A 189 -0.97 18.67 8.09
CA THR A 189 -0.72 19.82 8.97
C THR A 189 0.18 19.44 10.14
N GLY A 190 0.11 18.18 10.61
CA GLY A 190 0.96 17.64 11.67
C GLY A 190 2.38 17.27 11.21
N ILE A 191 2.55 16.77 9.98
CA ILE A 191 3.85 16.28 9.47
C ILE A 191 4.75 17.43 9.00
N ARG A 192 4.18 18.49 8.42
CA ARG A 192 5.01 19.55 7.79
C ARG A 192 5.40 20.69 8.69
N GLY A 193 4.80 20.83 9.87
CA GLY A 193 5.00 21.98 10.73
C GLY A 193 4.56 23.26 10.03
N ARG A 194 3.56 23.95 10.57
CA ARG A 194 3.37 25.35 10.18
C ARG A 194 4.64 26.11 10.60
N ALA A 195 5.44 26.52 9.62
CA ALA A 195 6.24 27.73 9.71
C ALA A 195 5.32 28.94 9.54
#